data_AF-A0A6P0T3L2-F1
#
_entry.id   AF-A0A6P0T3L2-F1
#
_cell.length_a   1.000
_cell.length_b   1.000
_cell.length_c   1.000
_cell.angle_alpha   90.00
_cell.angle_beta   90.00
_cell.angle_gamma   90.00
#
_symmetry.space_group_name_H-M   'P 1'
#
loop_
_entity.id
_entity.type
_entity.pdbx_description
1 polymer ?
#
loop_
_entity_poly.entity_id
_entity_poly.type
_entity_poly.pdbx_seq_one_letter_code
_entity_poly.pdbx_strand_id
1 'polypeptide(L)'
;MSTPPVTTPTQDTTFATELEQRQAQYYDLIDQLLKCPSGQEPELLDAHPDLLDEGLVRSLVQVATCFSHENNGESGQFLIHVARELAKQLGLYPTT
;
A
#
# COMPACT_ATOMS: atom_id res chain seq x y z
N MET A 1 -15.76 -27.35 -36.53
CA MET A 1 -14.34 -27.09 -36.20
C MET A 1 -14.38 -26.25 -34.92
N SER A 2 -14.55 -26.86 -33.74
CA SER A 2 -13.49 -27.42 -32.87
C SER A 2 -12.39 -26.37 -32.66
N THR A 3 -12.29 -25.69 -31.51
CA THR A 3 -11.87 -26.25 -30.20
C THR A 3 -12.60 -25.66 -28.98
N PRO A 4 -12.63 -26.39 -27.83
CA PRO A 4 -13.40 -26.06 -26.61
C PRO A 4 -12.77 -24.93 -25.75
N PRO A 5 -13.53 -24.31 -24.82
CA PRO A 5 -12.95 -23.47 -23.77
C PRO A 5 -12.19 -24.37 -22.77
N VAL A 6 -10.87 -24.26 -22.79
CA VAL A 6 -9.95 -24.84 -21.81
C VAL A 6 -9.10 -23.64 -21.39
N THR A 7 -9.02 -23.22 -20.13
CA THR A 7 -8.76 -24.02 -18.94
C THR A 7 -9.23 -23.19 -17.74
N THR A 8 -10.20 -23.70 -16.98
CA THR A 8 -10.13 -23.48 -15.53
C THR A 8 -9.09 -24.47 -15.02
N PRO A 9 -7.99 -24.04 -14.39
CA PRO A 9 -7.43 -24.78 -13.28
C PRO A 9 -8.16 -24.26 -12.03
N THR A 10 -8.98 -25.08 -11.39
CA THR A 10 -8.55 -25.95 -10.28
C THR A 10 -8.52 -25.16 -8.98
N GLN A 11 -9.09 -25.76 -7.93
CA GLN A 11 -9.37 -25.21 -6.61
C GLN A 11 -8.08 -24.95 -5.77
N ASP A 12 -7.10 -24.26 -6.36
CA ASP A 12 -5.78 -23.92 -5.82
C ASP A 12 -5.33 -22.54 -6.37
N THR A 13 -6.23 -21.54 -6.35
CA THR A 13 -5.90 -20.17 -6.85
C THR A 13 -6.46 -19.07 -5.95
N THR A 14 -7.17 -19.44 -4.87
CA THR A 14 -7.67 -18.48 -3.88
C THR A 14 -6.55 -17.66 -3.23
N PHE A 15 -5.34 -18.20 -3.10
CA PHE A 15 -4.22 -17.49 -2.44
C PHE A 15 -3.50 -16.45 -3.31
N ALA A 16 -3.51 -16.56 -4.65
CA ALA A 16 -2.78 -15.63 -5.52
C ALA A 16 -3.54 -14.29 -5.69
N THR A 17 -4.86 -14.36 -5.82
CA THR A 17 -5.70 -13.16 -5.94
C THR A 17 -5.72 -12.35 -4.65
N GLU A 18 -5.71 -12.99 -3.49
CA GLU A 18 -5.82 -12.31 -2.19
C GLU A 18 -4.61 -11.41 -1.88
N LEU A 19 -3.40 -11.86 -2.25
CA LEU A 19 -2.19 -11.05 -2.11
C LEU A 19 -2.18 -9.86 -3.08
N GLU A 20 -2.59 -10.06 -4.33
CA GLU A 20 -2.74 -8.99 -5.32
C GLU A 20 -3.79 -7.96 -4.90
N GLN A 21 -4.91 -8.41 -4.31
CA GLN A 21 -5.93 -7.51 -3.78
C GLN A 21 -5.41 -6.66 -2.63
N ARG A 22 -4.67 -7.26 -1.69
CA ARG A 22 -4.06 -6.52 -0.58
C ARG A 22 -3.04 -5.50 -1.06
N GLN A 23 -2.21 -5.87 -2.02
CA GLN A 23 -1.23 -4.96 -2.62
C GLN A 23 -1.91 -3.81 -3.38
N ALA A 24 -2.98 -4.09 -4.13
CA ALA A 24 -3.79 -3.06 -4.79
C ALA A 24 -4.44 -2.12 -3.78
N GLN A 25 -4.94 -2.64 -2.65
CA GLN A 25 -5.49 -1.83 -1.56
C GLN A 25 -4.45 -0.89 -0.95
N TYR A 26 -3.21 -1.34 -0.79
CA TYR A 26 -2.13 -0.43 -0.34
C TYR A 26 -1.89 0.69 -1.34
N TYR A 27 -1.78 0.38 -2.63
CA TYR A 27 -1.58 1.41 -3.65
C TYR A 27 -2.75 2.39 -3.74
N ASP A 28 -3.99 1.89 -3.63
CA ASP A 28 -5.19 2.71 -3.60
C ASP A 28 -5.20 3.64 -2.38
N LEU A 29 -4.87 3.12 -1.20
CA LEU A 29 -4.73 3.93 0.02
C LEU A 29 -3.64 4.99 -0.11
N ILE A 30 -2.50 4.64 -0.72
CA ILE A 30 -1.39 5.57 -0.97
C ILE A 30 -1.79 6.66 -1.98
N ASP A 31 -2.50 6.30 -3.04
CA ASP A 31 -3.02 7.26 -4.02
C ASP A 31 -4.06 8.19 -3.39
N GLN A 32 -4.94 7.67 -2.54
CA GLN A 32 -5.86 8.47 -1.74
C GLN A 32 -5.10 9.42 -0.81
N LEU A 33 -4.04 8.97 -0.13
CA LEU A 33 -3.20 9.82 0.72
C LEU A 33 -2.56 10.98 -0.06
N LEU A 34 -2.13 10.73 -1.30
CA LEU A 34 -1.52 11.75 -2.16
C LEU A 34 -2.55 12.76 -2.71
N LYS A 35 -3.81 12.33 -2.85
CA LYS A 35 -4.92 13.17 -3.31
C LYS A 35 -5.63 13.90 -2.17
N CYS A 36 -5.54 13.38 -0.95
CA CYS A 36 -6.11 13.99 0.23
C CYS A 36 -5.40 15.32 0.55
N PRO A 37 -6.14 16.38 0.89
CA PRO A 37 -5.55 17.59 1.40
C PRO A 37 -4.90 17.32 2.77
N SER A 38 -3.79 18.01 3.04
CA SER A 38 -3.03 17.86 4.28
C SER A 38 -3.92 17.99 5.52
N GLY A 39 -3.92 16.97 6.37
CA GLY A 39 -4.71 16.87 7.59
C GLY A 39 -5.75 15.74 7.59
N GLN A 40 -6.06 15.13 6.45
CA GLN A 40 -7.02 14.02 6.36
C GLN A 40 -6.37 12.64 6.27
N GLU A 41 -5.04 12.59 6.15
CA GLU A 41 -4.29 11.33 6.22
C GLU A 41 -4.65 10.46 7.43
N PRO A 42 -4.62 10.97 8.69
CA PRO A 42 -4.86 10.11 9.84
C PRO A 42 -6.27 9.53 9.85
N GLU A 43 -7.28 10.28 9.39
CA GLU A 43 -8.66 9.78 9.29
C GLU A 43 -8.77 8.65 8.25
N LEU A 44 -8.10 8.81 7.11
CA LEU A 44 -8.06 7.78 6.06
C LEU A 44 -7.32 6.51 6.53
N LEU A 45 -6.19 6.67 7.23
CA LEU A 45 -5.47 5.55 7.84
C LEU A 45 -6.33 4.83 8.89
N ASP A 46 -6.99 5.59 9.78
CA ASP A 46 -7.85 5.06 10.84
C ASP A 46 -9.08 4.33 10.30
N ALA A 47 -9.56 4.70 9.10
CA ALA A 47 -10.64 3.99 8.40
C ALA A 47 -10.21 2.61 7.87
N HIS A 48 -8.91 2.36 7.70
CA HIS A 48 -8.36 1.13 7.13
C HIS A 48 -7.31 0.45 8.03
N PRO A 49 -7.62 0.14 9.30
CA PRO A 49 -6.65 -0.42 10.24
C PRO A 49 -6.13 -1.80 9.82
N ASP A 50 -6.92 -2.55 9.05
CA ASP A 50 -6.55 -3.87 8.51
C ASP A 50 -5.39 -3.80 7.49
N LEU A 51 -5.23 -2.65 6.84
CA LEU A 51 -4.16 -2.36 5.89
C LEU A 51 -2.92 -1.75 6.56
N LEU A 52 -3.04 -1.32 7.82
CA LEU A 52 -1.92 -0.71 8.54
C LEU A 52 -0.99 -1.81 9.04
N ASP A 53 -0.08 -2.22 8.18
CA ASP A 53 0.90 -3.27 8.46
C ASP A 53 2.26 -2.94 7.82
N GLU A 54 3.25 -3.82 8.04
CA GLU A 54 4.60 -3.66 7.49
C GLU A 54 4.62 -3.57 5.95
N GLY A 55 3.66 -4.22 5.27
CA GLY A 55 3.53 -4.22 3.82
C GLY A 55 3.12 -2.86 3.30
N LEU A 56 2.17 -2.19 3.96
CA LEU A 56 1.80 -0.81 3.63
C LEU A 56 2.98 0.15 3.87
N VAL A 57 3.67 0.04 5.01
CA VAL A 57 4.84 0.87 5.34
C VAL A 57 5.91 0.74 4.25
N ARG A 58 6.19 -0.48 3.79
CA ARG A 58 7.15 -0.73 2.71
C ARG A 58 6.70 -0.13 1.39
N SER A 59 5.42 -0.25 1.06
CA SER A 59 4.82 0.30 -0.15
C SER A 59 4.92 1.83 -0.17
N LEU A 60 4.63 2.50 0.95
CA LEU A 60 4.79 3.94 1.11
C LEU A 60 6.23 4.40 0.84
N VAL A 61 7.23 3.73 1.41
CA VAL A 61 8.65 4.06 1.20
C VAL A 61 9.06 3.87 -0.26
N GLN A 62 8.58 2.80 -0.90
CA GLN A 62 8.87 2.52 -2.31
C GLN A 62 8.30 3.61 -3.22
N VAL A 63 7.04 4.00 -3.02
CA VAL A 63 6.41 5.09 -3.76
C VAL A 63 7.13 6.41 -3.48
N ALA A 64 7.41 6.73 -2.22
CA ALA A 64 8.15 7.94 -1.84
C ALA A 64 9.53 8.06 -2.52
N THR A 65 10.24 6.94 -2.62
CA THR A 65 11.54 6.87 -3.31
C THR A 65 11.37 7.13 -4.80
N CYS A 66 10.29 6.63 -5.41
CA CYS A 66 9.95 6.93 -6.80
C CYS A 66 9.64 8.43 -7.02
N PHE A 67 8.93 9.05 -6.09
CA PHE A 67 8.64 10.50 -6.13
C PHE A 67 9.87 11.38 -5.98
N SER A 68 10.93 10.89 -5.32
CA SER A 68 12.20 11.63 -5.18
C SER A 68 12.93 11.85 -6.51
N HIS A 69 12.59 11.09 -7.56
CA HIS A 69 13.12 11.28 -8.91
C HIS A 69 12.32 12.29 -9.76
N GLU A 70 11.06 12.53 -9.40
CA GLU A 70 10.18 13.52 -10.04
C GLU A 70 10.29 14.87 -9.31
N ASN A 71 9.93 15.97 -9.97
CA ASN A 71 9.92 17.33 -9.40
C ASN A 71 8.85 17.52 -8.29
N ASN A 72 8.49 16.46 -7.56
CA ASN A 72 7.47 16.38 -6.50
C ASN A 72 8.09 15.80 -5.21
N GLY A 73 9.17 16.42 -4.74
CA GLY A 73 9.84 16.04 -3.50
C GLY A 73 8.94 16.15 -2.26
N GLU A 74 7.94 17.03 -2.27
CA GLU A 74 7.00 17.23 -1.17
C GLU A 74 6.14 15.98 -0.93
N SER A 75 5.60 15.38 -1.99
CA SER A 75 4.85 14.12 -1.92
C SER A 75 5.71 12.96 -1.40
N GLY A 76 6.96 12.87 -1.86
CA GLY A 76 7.90 11.86 -1.35
C GLY A 76 8.19 12.02 0.14
N GLN A 77 8.50 13.24 0.59
CA GLN A 77 8.78 13.51 2.00
C GLN A 77 7.57 13.24 2.89
N PHE A 78 6.38 13.59 2.42
CA PHE A 78 5.11 13.30 3.06
C PHE A 78 4.90 11.78 3.26
N LEU A 79 5.05 10.97 2.21
CA LEU A 79 4.89 9.52 2.30
C LEU A 79 5.91 8.88 3.26
N ILE A 80 7.16 9.36 3.30
CA ILE A 80 8.15 8.92 4.29
C ILE A 80 7.72 9.27 5.71
N HIS A 81 7.13 10.45 5.92
CA HIS A 81 6.62 10.84 7.23
C HIS A 81 5.51 9.88 7.69
N VAL A 82 4.52 9.61 6.84
CA VAL A 82 3.43 8.67 7.13
C VAL A 82 3.95 7.26 7.40
N ALA A 83 4.87 6.76 6.56
CA ALA A 83 5.47 5.43 6.74
C ALA A 83 6.17 5.30 8.11
N ARG A 84 6.87 6.36 8.54
CA ARG A 84 7.52 6.40 9.86
C ARG A 84 6.51 6.43 11.00
N GLU A 85 5.44 7.21 10.90
CA GLU A 85 4.40 7.22 11.94
C GLU A 85 3.67 5.88 12.03
N LEU A 86 3.39 5.23 10.90
CA LEU A 86 2.80 3.89 10.86
C LEU A 86 3.72 2.83 11.46
N ALA A 87 5.01 2.84 11.12
CA ALA A 87 5.99 1.99 11.79
C ALA A 87 6.00 2.19 13.33
N LYS A 88 5.55 3.37 13.80
CA LYS A 88 5.46 3.76 15.22
C LYS A 88 4.35 3.06 15.93
N GLN A 89 3.21 3.14 15.32
CA GLN A 89 1.99 2.53 15.81
C GLN A 89 2.11 1.00 15.77
N LEU A 90 2.79 0.47 14.75
CA LEU A 90 3.01 -0.97 14.60
C LEU A 90 4.13 -1.54 15.47
N GLY A 91 4.94 -0.70 16.11
CA GLY A 91 6.09 -1.14 16.89
C GLY A 91 7.18 -1.83 16.05
N LEU A 92 7.28 -1.48 14.75
CA LEU A 92 8.27 -2.06 13.83
C LEU A 92 9.70 -1.56 14.06
N TYR A 93 9.92 -0.64 15.01
CA TYR A 93 11.26 -0.34 15.47
C TYR A 93 11.64 -1.32 16.56
N PRO A 94 12.78 -1.99 16.42
CA PRO A 94 13.45 -2.51 17.59
C PRO A 94 13.90 -1.31 18.42
N THR A 95 13.23 -1.09 19.55
CA THR A 95 13.85 -0.41 20.69
C THR A 95 14.93 -1.34 21.22
N THR A 96 16.11 -1.32 20.59
CA THR A 96 17.33 -1.99 21.08
C THR A 96 18.51 -1.06 21.00
#